data_AF-A0A661TSG7-F1
#
_entry.id   AF-A0A661TSG7-F1
#
_cell.length_a   1.000
_cell.length_b   1.000
_cell.length_c   1.000
_cell.angle_alpha   90.00
_cell.angle_beta   90.00
_cell.angle_gamma   90.00
#
_symmetry.space_group_name_H-M   'P 1'
#
loop_
_entity.id
_entity.type
_entity.pdbx_description
1 polymer ?
#
loop_
_entity_poly.entity_id
_entity_poly.type
_entity_poly.pdbx_seq_one_letter_code
_entity_poly.pdbx_strand_id
1 'polypeptide(L)'
;MLINRRIIFDDNGTEIDFSVDLNNFRGSSVTLDYVTADDKLYVASDMPLNHLWVEVTTANDQASIASVDIWFNKDWVSAVDLLDHTSAAGVTLAQSGVIQWKTDRNEGWDMEQDSEDVTGVDAVGIYNRYWLRINFSADLAAGTELKYLGHKFASDDAMYTEYPDLNNANLKLAFASGKTDWNDQHFIAAEDLIDDLRKTDIIKSPSQILDFERFEDPAIHKAAEIIYRGMGRAYIENRKDANSRYNDSFNMTFFNVDIDRDGNLSYRERRQRSGFVGR
;
A
#
# COMPACT_ATOMS: atom_id res chain seq x y z
N MET A 1 -17.17 -7.31 5.52
CA MET A 1 -16.22 -6.19 5.72
C MET A 1 -16.43 -5.26 4.55
N LEU A 2 -16.79 -4.01 4.77
CA LEU A 2 -16.83 -3.04 3.66
C LEU A 2 -15.38 -2.82 3.22
N ILE A 3 -15.13 -2.93 1.92
CA ILE A 3 -13.79 -2.72 1.38
C ILE A 3 -13.54 -1.21 1.38
N ASN A 4 -12.53 -0.76 2.14
CA ASN A 4 -12.21 0.67 2.28
C ASN A 4 -11.64 1.27 1.00
N ARG A 5 -11.14 0.42 0.10
CA ARG A 5 -10.52 0.79 -1.18
C ARG A 5 -11.19 0.06 -2.33
N ARG A 6 -11.54 0.78 -3.40
CA ARG A 6 -12.03 0.18 -4.64
C ARG A 6 -10.97 0.31 -5.71
N ILE A 7 -10.81 -0.72 -6.53
CA ILE A 7 -9.85 -0.75 -7.62
C ILE A 7 -10.64 -1.13 -8.87
N ILE A 8 -10.76 -0.17 -9.78
CA ILE A 8 -11.54 -0.32 -11.01
C ILE A 8 -10.57 -0.17 -12.18
N PHE A 9 -10.58 -1.15 -13.07
CA PHE A 9 -9.85 -1.07 -14.33
C PHE A 9 -10.83 -0.77 -15.44
N ASP A 10 -10.61 0.33 -16.15
CA ASP A 10 -11.36 0.68 -17.35
C ASP A 10 -10.59 0.11 -18.56
N ASP A 11 -11.21 -0.85 -19.24
CA ASP A 11 -10.75 -1.47 -20.50
C ASP A 11 -11.61 -0.89 -21.64
N ASN A 12 -11.10 0.16 -22.28
CA ASN A 12 -11.75 0.83 -23.40
C ASN A 12 -13.23 1.18 -23.15
N GLY A 13 -13.53 1.81 -22.00
CA GLY A 13 -14.88 2.20 -21.58
C GLY A 13 -15.67 1.08 -20.88
N THR A 14 -15.06 -0.08 -20.63
CA THR A 14 -15.64 -1.17 -19.84
C THR A 14 -15.00 -1.22 -18.47
N GLU A 15 -15.74 -0.81 -17.43
CA GLU A 15 -15.28 -0.88 -16.05
C GLU A 15 -15.32 -2.32 -15.50
N ILE A 16 -14.16 -2.80 -15.05
CA ILE A 16 -13.95 -4.09 -14.41
C ILE A 16 -13.52 -3.86 -12.96
N ASP A 17 -14.24 -4.46 -12.02
CA ASP A 17 -13.95 -4.29 -10.59
C ASP A 17 -12.95 -5.34 -10.09
N PHE A 18 -11.70 -4.93 -9.91
CA PHE A 18 -10.63 -5.75 -9.34
C PHE A 18 -10.53 -5.67 -7.81
N SER A 19 -11.47 -5.00 -7.13
CA SER A 19 -11.36 -4.74 -5.69
C SER A 19 -11.25 -6.00 -4.84
N VAL A 20 -11.90 -7.11 -5.21
CA VAL A 20 -11.85 -8.34 -4.40
C VAL A 20 -10.49 -9.01 -4.51
N ASP A 21 -9.95 -9.11 -5.72
CA ASP A 21 -8.70 -9.80 -6.00
C ASP A 21 -7.50 -8.97 -5.50
N LEU A 22 -7.46 -7.68 -5.85
CA LEU A 22 -6.30 -6.83 -5.56
C LEU A 22 -6.25 -6.31 -4.11
N ASN A 23 -7.32 -6.36 -3.33
CA ASN A 23 -7.25 -6.07 -1.89
C ASN A 23 -6.94 -7.30 -1.02
N ASN A 24 -6.76 -8.48 -1.62
CA ASN A 24 -6.45 -9.71 -0.90
C ASN A 24 -5.11 -10.27 -1.37
N PHE A 25 -4.05 -10.11 -0.58
CA PHE A 25 -2.72 -10.62 -0.94
C PHE A 25 -2.63 -12.15 -1.07
N ARG A 26 -3.67 -12.89 -0.61
CA ARG A 26 -3.82 -14.34 -0.81
C ARG A 26 -4.80 -14.70 -1.94
N GLY A 27 -5.37 -13.69 -2.59
CA GLY A 27 -6.27 -13.82 -3.72
C GLY A 27 -5.54 -14.25 -4.98
N SER A 28 -6.31 -14.35 -6.07
CA SER A 28 -5.79 -14.58 -7.41
C SER A 28 -5.10 -13.32 -7.93
N SER A 29 -4.13 -13.48 -8.84
CA SER A 29 -3.67 -12.36 -9.67
C SER A 29 -4.73 -11.99 -10.70
N VAL A 30 -4.70 -10.75 -11.16
CA VAL A 30 -5.47 -10.25 -12.30
C VAL A 30 -4.51 -9.80 -13.38
N THR A 31 -4.87 -10.08 -14.63
CA THR A 31 -4.13 -9.60 -15.80
C THR A 31 -4.49 -8.14 -16.07
N LEU A 32 -3.48 -7.31 -16.30
CA LEU A 32 -3.58 -5.91 -16.65
C LEU A 32 -3.04 -5.72 -18.08
N ASP A 33 -3.87 -6.05 -19.07
CA ASP A 33 -3.55 -5.87 -20.49
C ASP A 33 -3.79 -4.40 -20.90
N TYR A 34 -3.00 -3.50 -20.31
CA TYR A 34 -3.19 -2.04 -20.42
C TYR A 34 -2.73 -1.47 -21.77
N VAL A 35 -3.65 -0.77 -22.44
CA VAL A 35 -3.45 0.03 -23.65
C VAL A 35 -3.51 1.52 -23.29
N THR A 36 -2.43 2.24 -23.58
CA THR A 36 -2.21 3.63 -23.13
C THR A 36 -3.32 4.61 -23.51
N ALA A 37 -3.81 4.45 -24.74
CA ALA A 37 -4.77 5.37 -25.32
C ALA A 37 -6.16 5.23 -24.69
N ASP A 38 -6.50 4.03 -24.24
CA ASP A 38 -7.88 3.64 -23.97
C ASP A 38 -8.09 3.32 -22.49
N ASP A 39 -7.09 2.76 -21.81
CA ASP A 39 -7.29 2.13 -20.50
C ASP A 39 -6.82 2.98 -19.34
N LYS A 40 -7.45 2.80 -18.18
CA LYS A 40 -7.15 3.55 -16.95
C LYS A 40 -7.32 2.66 -15.71
N LEU A 41 -6.42 2.79 -14.73
CA LEU A 41 -6.55 2.10 -13.44
C LEU A 41 -6.96 3.09 -12.35
N TYR A 42 -8.21 3.02 -11.92
CA TYR A 42 -8.77 3.88 -10.88
C TYR A 42 -8.66 3.25 -9.49
N VAL A 43 -8.33 4.08 -8.50
CA VAL A 43 -8.35 3.70 -7.09
C VAL A 43 -9.23 4.68 -6.34
N ALA A 44 -10.28 4.15 -5.71
CA ALA A 44 -11.15 4.89 -4.81
C ALA A 44 -10.78 4.58 -3.35
N SER A 45 -10.76 5.58 -2.49
CA SER A 45 -10.34 5.47 -1.08
C SER A 45 -11.29 6.24 -0.15
N ASP A 46 -11.39 5.83 1.12
CA ASP A 46 -12.14 6.55 2.16
C ASP A 46 -11.44 7.83 2.66
N MET A 47 -10.13 7.95 2.44
CA MET A 47 -9.32 9.12 2.75
C MET A 47 -8.31 9.37 1.63
N PRO A 48 -7.77 10.59 1.48
CA PRO A 48 -6.59 10.84 0.65
C PRO A 48 -5.46 9.89 1.01
N LEU A 49 -4.61 9.55 0.03
CA LEU A 49 -3.40 8.76 0.23
C LEU A 49 -2.30 9.24 -0.72
N ASN A 50 -1.06 8.92 -0.40
CA ASN A 50 0.10 9.38 -1.18
C ASN A 50 1.06 8.26 -1.59
N HIS A 51 0.71 7.01 -1.29
CA HIS A 51 1.51 5.85 -1.65
C HIS A 51 0.65 4.58 -1.74
N LEU A 52 1.09 3.65 -2.57
CA LEU A 52 0.52 2.30 -2.70
C LEU A 52 1.63 1.29 -2.94
N TRP A 53 1.60 0.17 -2.21
CA TRP A 53 2.37 -1.01 -2.58
C TRP A 53 1.67 -1.73 -3.73
N VAL A 54 2.42 -2.08 -4.77
CA VAL A 54 1.96 -2.89 -5.90
C VAL A 54 2.77 -4.19 -5.92
N GLU A 55 2.08 -5.32 -5.74
CA GLU A 55 2.65 -6.65 -5.87
C GLU A 55 2.44 -7.17 -7.28
N VAL A 56 3.55 -7.40 -7.99
CA VAL A 56 3.58 -7.85 -9.38
C VAL A 56 3.86 -9.36 -9.41
N THR A 57 3.02 -10.12 -10.11
CA THR A 57 3.22 -11.56 -10.33
C THR A 57 3.95 -11.83 -11.64
N THR A 58 3.49 -11.21 -12.73
CA THR A 58 4.14 -11.26 -14.03
C THR A 58 4.59 -9.85 -14.36
N ALA A 59 5.92 -9.65 -14.39
CA ALA A 59 6.53 -8.36 -14.62
C ALA A 59 6.24 -7.82 -16.02
N ASN A 60 5.99 -6.52 -16.09
CA ASN A 60 6.02 -5.81 -17.36
C ASN A 60 7.46 -5.77 -17.90
N ASP A 61 7.63 -6.01 -19.20
CA ASP A 61 8.91 -5.92 -19.91
C ASP A 61 8.94 -4.82 -20.99
N GLN A 62 7.87 -4.02 -21.11
CA GLN A 62 7.75 -2.91 -22.07
C GLN A 62 8.06 -1.56 -21.41
N ALA A 63 8.93 -0.77 -22.05
CA ALA A 63 9.33 0.56 -21.59
C ALA A 63 8.10 1.46 -21.38
N SER A 64 7.90 1.89 -20.14
CA SER A 64 6.71 2.62 -19.68
C SER A 64 7.05 3.38 -18.40
N ILE A 65 6.35 4.49 -18.17
CA ILE A 65 6.48 5.34 -16.99
C ILE A 65 5.09 5.53 -16.39
N ALA A 66 4.93 5.23 -15.11
CA ALA A 66 3.71 5.55 -14.36
C ALA A 66 3.52 7.06 -14.20
N SER A 67 2.26 7.50 -14.26
CA SER A 67 1.81 8.78 -13.71
C SER A 67 0.58 8.58 -12.84
N VAL A 68 0.35 9.50 -11.91
CA VAL A 68 -0.83 9.50 -11.03
C VAL A 68 -1.55 10.81 -11.24
N ASP A 69 -2.85 10.75 -11.50
CA ASP A 69 -3.74 11.90 -11.43
C ASP A 69 -4.70 11.75 -10.26
N ILE A 70 -5.04 12.85 -9.62
CA ILE A 70 -5.90 12.95 -8.45
C ILE A 70 -7.17 13.70 -8.86
N TRP A 71 -8.32 13.28 -8.35
CA TRP A 71 -9.56 13.97 -8.60
C TRP A 71 -9.71 15.21 -7.70
N PHE A 72 -9.77 16.38 -8.32
CA PHE A 72 -9.86 17.66 -7.64
C PHE A 72 -10.55 18.72 -8.51
N ASN A 73 -11.46 19.49 -7.91
CA ASN A 73 -12.21 20.56 -8.56
C ASN A 73 -12.90 20.11 -9.87
N LYS A 74 -13.47 18.90 -9.85
CA LYS A 74 -14.13 18.24 -10.98
C LYS A 74 -13.23 17.99 -12.20
N ASP A 75 -11.93 17.85 -11.97
CA ASP A 75 -10.96 17.53 -13.01
C ASP A 75 -9.89 16.56 -12.48
N TRP A 76 -9.20 15.90 -13.41
CA TRP A 76 -8.05 15.07 -13.10
C TRP A 76 -6.79 15.94 -13.11
N VAL A 77 -6.21 16.17 -11.94
CA VAL A 77 -4.98 16.96 -11.78
C VAL A 77 -3.78 16.06 -11.52
N SER A 78 -2.66 16.31 -12.17
CA SER A 78 -1.49 15.43 -12.04
C SER A 78 -0.80 15.59 -10.70
N ALA A 79 -0.51 14.46 -10.04
CA ALA A 79 0.34 14.43 -8.87
C ALA A 79 1.78 14.84 -9.23
N VAL A 80 2.50 15.37 -8.24
CA VAL A 80 3.90 15.81 -8.36
C VAL A 80 4.83 14.94 -7.54
N ASP A 81 6.13 15.01 -7.80
CA ASP A 81 7.16 14.27 -7.04
C ASP A 81 6.89 12.76 -6.98
N LEU A 82 6.48 12.18 -8.12
CA LEU A 82 6.20 10.76 -8.23
C LEU A 82 7.51 9.96 -8.18
N LEU A 83 7.59 9.02 -7.24
CA LEU A 83 8.66 8.04 -7.13
C LEU A 83 8.06 6.65 -7.33
N ASP A 84 8.49 6.00 -8.41
CA ASP A 84 8.03 4.67 -8.79
C ASP A 84 9.11 3.63 -8.47
N HIS A 85 8.96 2.92 -7.35
CA HIS A 85 9.85 1.81 -6.97
C HIS A 85 9.50 0.50 -7.67
N THR A 86 8.40 0.44 -8.43
CA THR A 86 8.10 -0.69 -9.32
C THR A 86 8.91 -0.61 -10.62
N SER A 87 9.48 0.58 -10.91
CA SER A 87 10.30 0.81 -12.09
C SER A 87 11.67 0.14 -11.96
N ALA A 88 12.06 -0.62 -12.99
CA ALA A 88 13.43 -1.08 -13.16
C ALA A 88 13.88 -0.79 -14.60
N ALA A 89 15.04 -0.15 -14.76
CA ALA A 89 15.60 0.20 -16.07
C ALA A 89 14.63 0.98 -17.01
N GLY A 90 13.75 1.81 -16.45
CA GLY A 90 12.77 2.60 -17.23
C GLY A 90 11.51 1.83 -17.65
N VAL A 91 11.24 0.70 -16.99
CA VAL A 91 10.05 -0.13 -17.18
C VAL A 91 9.27 -0.13 -15.85
N THR A 92 8.17 0.59 -15.79
CA THR A 92 7.22 0.56 -14.66
C THR A 92 6.57 -0.83 -14.55
N LEU A 93 6.26 -1.26 -13.32
CA LEU A 93 5.77 -2.62 -12.99
C LEU A 93 6.71 -3.75 -13.41
N ALA A 94 8.02 -3.47 -13.54
CA ALA A 94 9.04 -4.50 -13.76
C ALA A 94 9.32 -5.35 -12.50
N GLN A 95 8.95 -4.84 -11.32
CA GLN A 95 9.09 -5.51 -10.03
C GLN A 95 8.00 -5.01 -9.06
N SER A 96 7.75 -5.77 -7.98
CA SER A 96 6.92 -5.28 -6.87
C SER A 96 7.58 -4.10 -6.16
N GLY A 97 6.79 -3.12 -5.74
CA GLY A 97 7.32 -1.91 -5.12
C GLY A 97 6.25 -0.91 -4.71
N VAL A 98 6.68 0.19 -4.10
CA VAL A 98 5.81 1.32 -3.76
C VAL A 98 5.79 2.31 -4.92
N ILE A 99 4.60 2.76 -5.30
CA ILE A 99 4.43 4.01 -6.06
C ILE A 99 4.02 5.07 -5.04
N GLN A 100 4.80 6.15 -4.93
CA GLN A 100 4.53 7.25 -4.01
C GLN A 100 4.53 8.59 -4.77
N TRP A 101 3.79 9.56 -4.25
CA TRP A 101 3.61 10.86 -4.88
C TRP A 101 3.29 11.94 -3.85
N LYS A 102 3.16 13.17 -4.31
CA LYS A 102 2.60 14.29 -3.55
C LYS A 102 1.53 15.00 -4.37
N THR A 103 0.57 15.60 -3.70
CA THR A 103 -0.32 16.59 -4.32
C THR A 103 0.45 17.88 -4.62
N ASP A 104 0.08 18.60 -5.68
CA ASP A 104 0.58 19.97 -5.87
C ASP A 104 0.16 20.84 -4.67
N ARG A 105 0.97 21.85 -4.35
CA ARG A 105 0.71 22.77 -3.24
C ARG A 105 -0.60 23.55 -3.38
N ASN A 106 -1.08 23.77 -4.59
CA ASN A 106 -2.29 24.54 -4.88
C ASN A 106 -3.50 23.64 -5.22
N GLU A 107 -3.29 22.33 -5.18
CA GLU A 107 -4.30 21.32 -5.46
C GLU A 107 -4.56 20.50 -4.19
N GLY A 108 -5.50 19.57 -4.27
CA GLY A 108 -5.88 18.75 -3.13
C GLY A 108 -6.70 17.56 -3.55
N TRP A 109 -7.60 17.17 -2.66
CA TRP A 109 -8.47 16.01 -2.83
C TRP A 109 -9.91 16.44 -2.61
N ASP A 110 -10.76 16.18 -3.60
CA ASP A 110 -12.20 16.29 -3.42
C ASP A 110 -12.81 14.91 -3.17
N MET A 111 -13.63 14.83 -2.12
CA MET A 111 -14.44 13.64 -1.88
C MET A 111 -15.68 13.73 -2.74
N GLU A 112 -15.87 12.77 -3.63
CA GLU A 112 -17.07 12.68 -4.45
C GLU A 112 -18.13 11.82 -3.78
N GLN A 113 -19.36 12.30 -3.83
CA GLN A 113 -20.52 11.62 -3.24
C GLN A 113 -20.91 10.40 -4.06
N ASP A 114 -20.88 10.53 -5.39
CA ASP A 114 -21.27 9.53 -6.36
C ASP A 114 -20.15 9.38 -7.41
N SER A 115 -19.82 8.15 -7.79
CA SER A 115 -18.83 7.85 -8.84
C SER A 115 -19.23 8.41 -10.21
N GLU A 116 -20.53 8.52 -10.48
CA GLU A 116 -21.07 9.12 -11.72
C GLU A 116 -20.60 10.57 -11.94
N ASP A 117 -20.19 11.28 -10.88
CA ASP A 117 -19.64 12.64 -10.97
C ASP A 117 -18.14 12.64 -11.33
N VAL A 118 -17.47 11.48 -11.32
CA VAL A 118 -16.06 11.30 -11.65
C VAL A 118 -15.91 10.90 -13.11
N THR A 119 -15.21 11.72 -13.91
CA THR A 119 -15.06 11.47 -15.34
C THR A 119 -14.29 10.17 -15.61
N GLY A 120 -14.94 9.21 -16.26
CA GLY A 120 -14.42 7.89 -16.61
C GLY A 120 -14.71 6.77 -15.60
N VAL A 121 -15.54 7.03 -14.59
CA VAL A 121 -16.00 5.99 -13.64
C VAL A 121 -17.51 6.10 -13.38
N ASP A 122 -18.32 6.04 -14.44
CA ASP A 122 -19.77 6.24 -14.37
C ASP A 122 -20.60 4.94 -14.32
N ALA A 123 -20.00 3.78 -14.61
CA ALA A 123 -20.75 2.52 -14.70
C ALA A 123 -20.94 1.82 -13.34
N VAL A 124 -20.04 2.03 -12.36
CA VAL A 124 -20.11 1.37 -11.05
C VAL A 124 -20.55 2.37 -9.97
N GLY A 125 -21.67 2.11 -9.28
CA GLY A 125 -22.15 2.95 -8.17
C GLY A 125 -21.30 2.85 -6.90
N ILE A 126 -20.33 3.75 -6.74
CA ILE A 126 -19.43 3.85 -5.58
C ILE A 126 -19.62 5.22 -4.94
N TYR A 127 -19.80 5.24 -3.62
CA TYR A 127 -20.19 6.46 -2.90
C TYR A 127 -19.15 6.94 -1.89
N ASN A 128 -19.08 8.26 -1.72
CA ASN A 128 -18.28 8.97 -0.70
C ASN A 128 -16.81 8.55 -0.72
N ARG A 129 -16.13 8.76 -1.85
CA ARG A 129 -14.73 8.37 -2.07
C ARG A 129 -13.88 9.50 -2.58
N TYR A 130 -12.60 9.40 -2.24
CA TYR A 130 -11.52 10.11 -2.87
C TYR A 130 -10.98 9.26 -4.02
N TRP A 131 -10.70 9.88 -5.17
CA TRP A 131 -10.33 9.16 -6.39
C TRP A 131 -8.96 9.57 -6.89
N LEU A 132 -8.21 8.57 -7.35
CA LEU A 132 -7.02 8.74 -8.16
C LEU A 132 -7.09 7.79 -9.35
N ARG A 133 -6.31 8.08 -10.39
CA ARG A 133 -6.03 7.14 -11.47
C ARG A 133 -4.53 7.01 -11.70
N ILE A 134 -4.09 5.80 -12.00
CA ILE A 134 -2.73 5.49 -12.41
C ILE A 134 -2.76 5.29 -13.93
N ASN A 135 -1.90 6.01 -14.64
CA ASN A 135 -1.70 5.86 -16.08
C ASN A 135 -0.28 5.36 -16.35
N PHE A 136 -0.08 4.76 -17.52
CA PHE A 136 1.24 4.39 -18.02
C PHE A 136 1.50 5.07 -19.37
N SER A 137 2.74 5.49 -19.63
CA SER A 137 3.11 6.25 -20.83
C SER A 137 3.17 5.42 -22.13
N ALA A 138 3.05 4.11 -22.03
CA ALA A 138 3.10 3.14 -23.12
C ALA A 138 2.35 1.86 -22.70
N ASP A 139 2.00 1.03 -23.68
CA ASP A 139 1.27 -0.21 -23.45
C ASP A 139 2.13 -1.13 -22.58
N LEU A 140 1.48 -1.83 -21.65
CA LEU A 140 2.15 -2.82 -20.84
C LEU A 140 2.30 -4.12 -21.63
N ALA A 141 3.25 -4.96 -21.23
CA ALA A 141 3.40 -6.30 -21.79
C ALA A 141 2.08 -7.06 -21.62
N ALA A 142 1.61 -7.71 -22.70
CA ALA A 142 0.47 -8.60 -22.62
C ALA A 142 0.75 -9.70 -21.58
N GLY A 143 -0.18 -9.90 -20.65
CA GLY A 143 0.02 -10.82 -19.53
C GLY A 143 0.75 -10.21 -18.32
N THR A 144 0.98 -8.89 -18.26
CA THR A 144 1.37 -8.23 -17.01
C THR A 144 0.33 -8.54 -15.94
N GLU A 145 0.73 -9.08 -14.79
CA GLU A 145 -0.20 -9.54 -13.76
C GLU A 145 0.08 -8.87 -12.41
N LEU A 146 -0.98 -8.37 -11.79
CA LEU A 146 -0.96 -7.78 -10.45
C LEU A 146 -1.65 -8.71 -9.46
N LYS A 147 -1.12 -8.81 -8.25
CA LYS A 147 -1.67 -9.67 -7.19
C LYS A 147 -2.22 -8.90 -6.01
N TYR A 148 -1.64 -7.76 -5.67
CA TYR A 148 -2.04 -7.03 -4.48
C TYR A 148 -1.72 -5.54 -4.61
N LEU A 149 -2.69 -4.69 -4.28
CA LEU A 149 -2.53 -3.24 -4.18
C LEU A 149 -2.92 -2.81 -2.76
N GLY A 150 -1.93 -2.42 -1.96
CA GLY A 150 -2.13 -2.32 -0.53
C GLY A 150 -1.05 -1.56 0.22
N HIS A 151 -0.77 -2.03 1.43
CA HIS A 151 0.33 -1.52 2.25
C HIS A 151 1.31 -2.64 2.56
N LYS A 152 2.59 -2.30 2.47
CA LYS A 152 3.71 -3.12 2.93
C LYS A 152 4.78 -2.16 3.40
N PHE A 153 5.09 -2.21 4.70
CA PHE A 153 6.00 -1.23 5.30
C PHE A 153 7.44 -1.74 5.43
N ALA A 154 7.67 -3.04 5.30
CA ALA A 154 8.98 -3.65 5.47
C ALA A 154 9.29 -4.65 4.36
N SER A 155 10.58 -4.87 4.14
CA SER A 155 11.12 -5.83 3.18
C SER A 155 11.85 -6.98 3.87
N ASP A 156 12.02 -8.08 3.13
CA ASP A 156 12.85 -9.21 3.53
C ASP A 156 14.28 -8.75 3.85
N ASP A 157 14.88 -7.91 3.01
CA ASP A 157 16.27 -7.43 3.19
C ASP A 157 16.46 -6.62 4.47
N ALA A 158 15.51 -5.72 4.78
CA ALA A 158 15.53 -4.96 6.02
C ALA A 158 15.35 -5.89 7.24
N MET A 159 14.42 -6.84 7.15
CA MET A 159 14.21 -7.82 8.21
C MET A 159 15.42 -8.71 8.46
N TYR A 160 16.15 -9.12 7.42
CA TYR A 160 17.34 -9.96 7.55
C TYR A 160 18.51 -9.23 8.21
N THR A 161 18.51 -7.90 8.20
CA THR A 161 19.51 -7.10 8.93
C THR A 161 19.30 -7.23 10.45
N GLU A 162 18.04 -7.19 10.90
CA GLU A 162 17.67 -7.29 12.32
C GLU A 162 17.55 -8.74 12.83
N TYR A 163 17.07 -9.64 11.98
CA TYR A 163 16.85 -11.07 12.26
C TYR A 163 17.54 -11.95 11.20
N PRO A 164 18.88 -12.06 11.22
CA PRO A 164 19.62 -12.80 10.19
C PRO A 164 19.27 -14.29 10.09
N ASP A 165 18.78 -14.89 11.18
CA ASP A 165 18.32 -16.29 11.20
C ASP A 165 17.10 -16.53 10.30
N LEU A 166 16.28 -15.49 10.06
CA LEU A 166 15.14 -15.57 9.14
C LEU A 166 15.55 -15.59 7.67
N ASN A 167 16.81 -15.28 7.34
CA ASN A 167 17.41 -15.48 6.02
C ASN A 167 17.94 -16.92 5.81
N ASN A 168 17.38 -17.90 6.52
CA ASN A 168 17.77 -19.29 6.38
C ASN A 168 16.77 -20.07 5.53
N ALA A 169 17.22 -20.58 4.38
CA ALA A 169 16.38 -21.34 3.44
C ALA A 169 15.73 -22.57 4.09
N ASN A 170 16.43 -23.27 4.99
CA ASN A 170 15.86 -24.44 5.69
C ASN A 170 14.71 -24.05 6.61
N LEU A 171 14.81 -22.87 7.23
CA LEU A 171 13.78 -22.35 8.13
C LEU A 171 12.55 -21.89 7.33
N LYS A 172 12.71 -21.27 6.16
CA LYS A 172 11.60 -20.99 5.23
C LYS A 172 10.87 -22.26 4.80
N LEU A 173 11.61 -23.28 4.37
CA LEU A 173 11.05 -24.58 3.96
C LEU A 173 10.35 -25.31 5.10
N ALA A 174 10.86 -25.19 6.33
CA ALA A 174 10.20 -25.75 7.51
C ALA A 174 8.89 -25.02 7.87
N PHE A 175 8.79 -23.72 7.56
CA PHE A 175 7.59 -22.93 7.77
C PHE A 175 6.48 -23.29 6.78
N ALA A 176 6.81 -23.34 5.49
CA ALA A 176 5.90 -23.80 4.45
C ALA A 176 6.66 -24.35 3.24
N SER A 177 6.12 -25.42 2.65
CA SER A 177 6.70 -26.03 1.44
C SER A 177 6.78 -25.01 0.31
N GLY A 178 7.95 -24.89 -0.32
CA GLY A 178 8.17 -24.00 -1.47
C GLY A 178 8.30 -22.51 -1.14
N LYS A 179 8.32 -22.13 0.14
CA LYS A 179 8.43 -20.72 0.54
C LYS A 179 9.82 -20.14 0.23
N THR A 180 9.84 -19.02 -0.48
CA THR A 180 11.06 -18.32 -0.95
C THR A 180 11.35 -17.03 -0.18
N ASP A 181 10.31 -16.35 0.27
CA ASP A 181 10.33 -15.03 0.90
C ASP A 181 9.36 -14.96 2.08
N TRP A 182 9.30 -13.82 2.77
CA TRP A 182 8.37 -13.55 3.86
C TRP A 182 7.29 -12.51 3.51
N ASN A 183 7.00 -12.29 2.23
CA ASN A 183 6.06 -11.25 1.78
C ASN A 183 4.68 -11.37 2.45
N ASP A 184 4.12 -12.59 2.50
CA ASP A 184 2.86 -12.86 3.20
C ASP A 184 2.86 -12.38 4.66
N GLN A 185 3.99 -12.54 5.36
CA GLN A 185 4.13 -12.13 6.75
C GLN A 185 4.30 -10.62 6.86
N HIS A 186 4.94 -9.97 5.89
CA HIS A 186 5.01 -8.51 5.80
C HIS A 186 3.63 -7.88 5.55
N PHE A 187 2.77 -8.49 4.72
CA PHE A 187 1.40 -8.00 4.52
C PHE A 187 0.55 -8.14 5.79
N ILE A 188 0.61 -9.29 6.46
CA ILE A 188 -0.10 -9.49 7.75
C ILE A 188 0.44 -8.50 8.81
N ALA A 189 1.75 -8.26 8.85
CA ALA A 189 2.35 -7.30 9.76
C ALA A 189 1.85 -5.87 9.50
N ALA A 190 1.68 -5.47 8.24
CA ALA A 190 1.12 -4.17 7.88
C ALA A 190 -0.35 -4.07 8.33
N GLU A 191 -1.17 -5.11 8.12
CA GLU A 191 -2.56 -5.16 8.59
C GLU A 191 -2.67 -5.07 10.12
N ASP A 192 -1.90 -5.87 10.86
CA ASP A 192 -1.87 -5.84 12.33
C ASP A 192 -1.45 -4.45 12.85
N LEU A 193 -0.45 -3.82 12.22
CA LEU A 193 0.02 -2.49 12.57
C LEU A 193 -1.07 -1.43 12.33
N ILE A 194 -1.74 -1.45 11.17
CA ILE A 194 -2.85 -0.55 10.85
C ILE A 194 -3.99 -0.71 11.86
N ASP A 195 -4.31 -1.94 12.25
CA ASP A 195 -5.35 -2.21 13.25
C ASP A 195 -4.95 -1.70 14.64
N ASP A 196 -3.68 -1.78 15.01
CA ASP A 196 -3.20 -1.22 16.28
C ASP A 196 -3.17 0.33 16.26
N LEU A 197 -2.85 0.96 15.11
CA LEU A 197 -3.03 2.41 14.91
C LEU A 197 -4.50 2.85 15.03
N ARG A 198 -5.44 2.02 14.55
CA ARG A 198 -6.88 2.28 14.71
C ARG A 198 -7.35 2.11 16.15
N LYS A 199 -6.91 1.05 16.84
CA LYS A 199 -7.27 0.81 18.25
C LYS A 199 -6.76 1.91 19.18
N THR A 200 -5.67 2.57 18.81
CA THR A 200 -5.08 3.70 19.54
C THR A 200 -5.62 5.06 19.09
N ASP A 201 -6.62 5.08 18.19
CA ASP A 201 -7.26 6.29 17.64
C ASP A 201 -6.26 7.27 16.97
N ILE A 202 -5.17 6.73 16.42
CA ILE A 202 -4.20 7.51 15.63
C ILE A 202 -4.73 7.72 14.21
N ILE A 203 -5.31 6.66 13.63
CA ILE A 203 -5.93 6.70 12.30
C ILE A 203 -7.33 6.08 12.33
N LYS A 204 -8.16 6.47 11.38
CA LYS A 204 -9.46 5.86 11.06
C LYS A 204 -9.36 4.97 9.82
N SER A 205 -8.55 5.39 8.86
CA SER A 205 -8.26 4.67 7.62
C SER A 205 -6.74 4.47 7.44
N PRO A 206 -6.30 3.33 6.86
CA PRO A 206 -4.91 3.14 6.44
C PRO A 206 -4.43 4.17 5.43
N SER A 207 -5.33 4.74 4.63
CA SER A 207 -4.98 5.77 3.64
C SER A 207 -4.43 7.05 4.28
N GLN A 208 -4.72 7.30 5.57
CA GLN A 208 -4.17 8.45 6.30
C GLN A 208 -2.66 8.35 6.57
N ILE A 209 -2.03 7.20 6.35
CA ILE A 209 -0.58 7.06 6.53
C ILE A 209 0.10 7.79 5.37
N LEU A 210 0.80 8.89 5.64
CA LEU A 210 1.51 9.66 4.60
C LEU A 210 3.01 9.36 4.54
N ASP A 211 3.58 8.81 5.62
CA ASP A 211 5.01 8.50 5.73
C ASP A 211 5.17 7.03 6.13
N PHE A 212 5.12 6.16 5.12
CA PHE A 212 5.12 4.72 5.32
C PHE A 212 6.46 4.18 5.84
N GLU A 213 7.57 4.87 5.55
CA GLU A 213 8.93 4.48 5.96
C GLU A 213 9.08 4.49 7.48
N ARG A 214 8.35 5.37 8.20
CA ARG A 214 8.33 5.36 9.67
C ARG A 214 7.81 4.07 10.27
N PHE A 215 7.02 3.33 9.51
CA PHE A 215 6.43 2.07 9.94
C PHE A 215 7.29 0.86 9.55
N GLU A 216 8.45 1.06 8.91
CA GLU A 216 9.34 -0.03 8.52
C GLU A 216 9.84 -0.81 9.73
N ASP A 217 10.45 -0.14 10.71
CA ASP A 217 11.01 -0.79 11.91
C ASP A 217 9.96 -1.58 12.74
N PRO A 218 8.80 -1.02 13.13
CA PRO A 218 7.77 -1.82 13.78
C PRO A 218 7.24 -2.94 12.87
N ALA A 219 7.10 -2.73 11.56
CA ALA A 219 6.65 -3.79 10.66
C ALA A 219 7.66 -4.94 10.53
N ILE A 220 8.97 -4.67 10.57
CA ILE A 220 10.02 -5.70 10.61
C ILE A 220 9.84 -6.57 11.85
N HIS A 221 9.72 -5.96 13.03
CA HIS A 221 9.57 -6.69 14.29
C HIS A 221 8.24 -7.45 14.36
N LYS A 222 7.16 -6.87 13.82
CA LYS A 222 5.87 -7.53 13.74
C LYS A 222 5.88 -8.74 12.82
N ALA A 223 6.52 -8.63 11.65
CA ALA A 223 6.71 -9.75 10.72
C ALA A 223 7.51 -10.88 11.38
N ALA A 224 8.62 -10.55 12.05
CA ALA A 224 9.42 -11.52 12.80
C ALA A 224 8.61 -12.23 13.91
N GLU A 225 7.80 -11.49 14.68
CA GLU A 225 6.90 -12.06 15.70
C GLU A 225 5.95 -13.10 15.08
N ILE A 226 5.30 -12.76 13.96
CA ILE A 226 4.36 -13.64 13.24
C ILE A 226 5.09 -14.90 12.76
N ILE A 227 6.30 -14.75 12.23
CA ILE A 227 7.13 -15.85 11.74
C ILE A 227 7.49 -16.81 12.89
N TYR A 228 8.06 -16.30 13.99
CA TYR A 228 8.42 -17.13 15.14
C TYR A 228 7.21 -17.79 15.81
N ARG A 229 6.04 -17.14 15.78
CA ARG A 229 4.79 -17.76 16.24
C ARG A 229 4.42 -19.01 15.45
N GLY A 230 4.68 -19.02 14.14
CA GLY A 230 4.43 -20.17 13.26
C GLY A 230 5.38 -21.35 13.48
N MET A 231 6.59 -21.14 14.01
CA MET A 231 7.59 -22.19 14.23
C MET A 231 7.40 -22.99 15.52
N GLY A 232 6.45 -22.59 16.37
CA GLY A 232 6.11 -23.32 17.58
C GLY A 232 7.01 -23.01 18.79
N ARG A 233 7.01 -23.92 19.78
CA ARG A 233 7.51 -23.65 21.14
C ARG A 233 9.01 -23.38 21.22
N ALA A 234 9.80 -23.90 20.29
CA ALA A 234 11.26 -23.73 20.30
C ALA A 234 11.67 -22.25 20.13
N TYR A 235 10.83 -21.42 19.51
CA TYR A 235 11.11 -20.02 19.19
C TYR A 235 10.35 -19.04 20.10
N ILE A 236 9.90 -19.50 21.28
CA ILE A 236 9.08 -18.66 22.16
C ILE A 236 9.82 -17.42 22.67
N GLU A 237 11.12 -17.53 22.92
CA GLU A 237 11.94 -16.40 23.38
C GLU A 237 12.19 -15.41 22.25
N ASN A 238 12.52 -15.86 21.03
CA ASN A 238 12.63 -15.00 19.85
C ASN A 238 11.32 -14.24 19.58
N ARG A 239 10.18 -14.93 19.69
CA ARG A 239 8.86 -14.29 19.55
C ARG A 239 8.63 -13.21 20.60
N LYS A 240 8.99 -13.47 21.86
CA LYS A 240 8.84 -12.48 22.94
C LYS A 240 9.75 -11.27 22.72
N ASP A 241 11.00 -11.50 22.29
CA ASP A 241 11.94 -10.44 21.97
C ASP A 241 11.41 -9.57 20.83
N ALA A 242 11.00 -10.19 19.71
CA ALA A 242 10.42 -9.49 18.57
C ALA A 242 9.17 -8.67 18.95
N ASN A 243 8.27 -9.24 19.76
CA ASN A 243 7.11 -8.50 20.27
C ASN A 243 7.52 -7.35 21.20
N SER A 244 8.53 -7.53 22.06
CA SER A 244 9.02 -6.44 22.92
C SER A 244 9.54 -5.29 22.06
N ARG A 245 10.40 -5.58 21.09
CA ARG A 245 10.95 -4.57 20.19
C ARG A 245 9.88 -3.91 19.34
N TYR A 246 8.87 -4.66 18.86
CA TYR A 246 7.71 -4.10 18.18
C TYR A 246 6.98 -3.06 19.05
N ASN A 247 6.72 -3.35 20.31
CA ASN A 247 6.06 -2.41 21.21
C ASN A 247 6.92 -1.16 21.48
N ASP A 248 8.24 -1.35 21.60
CA ASP A 248 9.18 -0.26 21.80
C ASP A 248 9.27 0.65 20.56
N SER A 249 9.34 0.09 19.35
CA SER A 249 9.41 0.84 18.09
C SER A 249 8.07 1.42 17.65
N PHE A 250 6.95 0.78 17.99
CA PHE A 250 5.61 1.31 17.72
C PHE A 250 5.28 2.55 18.58
N ASN A 251 5.89 2.67 19.76
CA ASN A 251 5.69 3.81 20.67
C ASN A 251 6.44 5.08 20.20
N MET A 252 6.16 5.48 18.96
CA MET A 252 6.73 6.67 18.35
C MET A 252 6.05 7.94 18.84
N THR A 253 6.79 9.05 18.83
CA THR A 253 6.22 10.36 19.15
C THR A 253 5.41 10.94 17.98
N PHE A 254 5.75 10.59 16.74
CA PHE A 254 5.20 11.21 15.53
C PHE A 254 4.89 10.15 14.49
N PHE A 255 3.62 10.03 14.11
CA PHE A 255 3.13 9.03 13.15
C PHE A 255 3.03 9.54 11.71
N ASN A 256 3.08 10.87 11.50
CA ASN A 256 2.95 11.49 10.19
C ASN A 256 1.71 11.02 9.40
N VAL A 257 0.55 11.23 10.01
CA VAL A 257 -0.76 10.85 9.46
C VAL A 257 -1.56 12.08 9.07
N ASP A 258 -2.37 11.94 8.03
CA ASP A 258 -3.33 12.95 7.57
C ASP A 258 -4.57 12.96 8.48
N ILE A 259 -4.80 14.04 9.21
CA ILE A 259 -5.92 14.22 10.15
C ILE A 259 -7.00 15.09 9.53
N ASP A 260 -6.63 16.09 8.73
CA ASP A 260 -7.56 17.07 8.15
C ASP A 260 -8.05 16.72 6.74
N ARG A 261 -7.56 15.62 6.17
CA ARG A 261 -7.98 15.01 4.89
C ARG A 261 -7.60 15.87 3.68
N ASP A 262 -6.44 16.51 3.73
CA ASP A 262 -5.93 17.31 2.62
C ASP A 262 -4.84 16.57 1.80
N GLY A 263 -4.48 15.33 2.19
CA GLY A 263 -3.45 14.54 1.54
C GLY A 263 -2.02 15.08 1.72
N ASN A 264 -1.83 16.08 2.59
CA ASN A 264 -0.56 16.73 2.86
C ASN A 264 -0.20 16.65 4.34
N LEU A 265 1.09 16.58 4.63
CA LEU A 265 1.55 16.61 6.01
C LEU A 265 1.69 18.06 6.49
N SER A 266 0.65 18.58 7.11
CA SER A 266 0.58 19.93 7.67
C SER A 266 1.60 20.13 8.80
N TYR A 267 1.90 21.40 9.12
CA TYR A 267 2.78 21.72 10.25
C TYR A 267 2.24 21.22 11.60
N ARG A 268 0.91 21.08 11.72
CA ARG A 268 0.27 20.58 12.95
C ARG A 268 0.47 19.08 13.10
N GLU A 269 0.33 18.31 12.02
CA GLU A 269 0.53 16.86 12.03
C GLU A 269 2.00 16.48 12.25
N ARG A 270 2.93 17.25 11.69
CA ARG A 270 4.37 17.12 11.98
C ARG A 270 4.72 17.36 13.45
N ARG A 271 3.90 18.11 14.16
CA ARG A 271 4.16 18.57 15.53
C ARG A 271 3.39 17.82 16.59
N GLN A 272 2.53 16.88 16.22
CA GLN A 272 1.63 16.24 17.17
C GLN A 272 2.46 15.60 18.30
N ARG A 273 2.41 16.25 19.47
CA ARG A 273 3.00 15.74 20.70
C ARG A 273 2.06 14.64 21.16
N SER A 274 2.55 13.42 21.36
CA SER A 274 1.81 12.47 22.18
C SER A 274 1.54 13.18 23.51
N GLY A 275 0.26 13.48 23.75
CA GLY A 275 -0.15 13.99 25.06
C GLY A 275 0.28 12.95 26.07
N PHE A 276 1.05 13.36 27.07
CA PHE A 276 1.47 12.50 28.17
C PHE A 276 0.19 11.90 28.78
N VAL A 277 -0.12 10.64 28.46
CA VAL A 277 -1.19 9.91 29.15
C VAL A 277 -0.62 9.57 30.51
N GLY A 278 -0.81 10.49 31.46
CA GLY A 278 -0.51 10.25 32.86
C GLY A 278 -1.24 8.98 33.29
N ARG A 279 -0.47 7.97 33.72
CA ARG A 279 -0.98 6.79 34.41
C ARG A 279 -1.52 7.16 35.78
#